data_AF-A0A6P6XAQ8-F1
#
_entry.id   AF-A0A6P6XAQ8-F1
#
_cell.length_a   1.000
_cell.length_b   1.000
_cell.length_c   1.000
_cell.angle_alpha   90.00
_cell.angle_beta   90.00
_cell.angle_gamma   90.00
#
_symmetry.space_group_name_H-M   'P 1'
#
loop_
_entity.id
_entity.type
_entity.pdbx_description
1 polymer ?
#
loop_
_entity_poly.entity_id
_entity_poly.type
_entity_poly.pdbx_seq_one_letter_code
_entity_poly.pdbx_strand_id
1 'polypeptide(L)'
;MSCFKLPSRLCKELSSLLSNFWWGESNGKNKVHWCSWRKLMLSKNKGGLGFKDLMAFNVALLGKQVWRLITQPNLLISQVMRAKYFPRTSILRCKVPNNASWLWRSLMGARGLVEQGTRRRIGNGNTTNIWDDGWIPRNRDGRVTTRRVRDNGLQKVHELIHHKSWNSNLVFKHFNTLDAERILNIPISLAGKEDSHFWIYGTDGHYSVKSGYKLLVNCAEFSHNGNNTEGSTSWEGPNREDMEGLVETKVKDPIYGRLKVGDPICSRCGEDRETIEHMLLNYRESEMIWKLAPVQWNGIKEHHGSFRRWWLLILEAKHRTEGWLHISLSVNILWQIWKARNEMEFNGKEKQPWKIVQRAHQEWLELVELDTKECGMSTNETATLHAPIPQLHSAFGTLEVMVGATLNMNNHNMGIGIVINQPDQRLHRGWALRARNSGSALLDEASAL
;
A
#
# COMPACT_ATOMS: atom_id res chain seq x y z
N MET A 1 6.55 -16.45 -16.29
CA MET A 1 5.94 -15.09 -16.19
C MET A 1 6.94 -13.93 -16.37
N SER A 2 8.25 -14.09 -16.16
CA SER A 2 9.20 -12.95 -16.16
C SER A 2 9.93 -12.68 -17.47
N CYS A 3 9.99 -13.67 -18.37
CA CYS A 3 10.74 -13.55 -19.64
C CYS A 3 9.82 -13.35 -20.86
N PHE A 4 8.57 -13.79 -20.78
CA PHE A 4 7.63 -13.76 -21.89
C PHE A 4 6.37 -13.01 -21.53
N LYS A 5 5.84 -12.27 -22.52
CA LYS A 5 4.54 -11.61 -22.41
C LYS A 5 3.47 -12.66 -22.55
N LEU A 6 2.64 -12.78 -21.53
CA LEU A 6 1.57 -13.76 -21.53
C LEU A 6 0.44 -13.32 -22.48
N PRO A 7 -0.17 -14.26 -23.22
CA PRO A 7 -1.37 -13.97 -23.99
C PRO A 7 -2.48 -13.44 -23.07
N SER A 8 -3.18 -12.41 -23.53
CA SER A 8 -4.28 -11.79 -22.76
C SER A 8 -5.38 -12.80 -22.41
N ARG A 9 -5.66 -13.73 -23.33
CA ARG A 9 -6.60 -14.84 -23.11
C ARG A 9 -6.19 -15.72 -21.94
N LEU A 10 -4.93 -16.15 -21.88
CA LEU A 10 -4.41 -16.96 -20.79
C LEU A 10 -4.48 -16.21 -19.45
N CYS A 11 -4.13 -14.92 -19.42
CA CYS A 11 -4.29 -14.10 -18.22
C CYS A 11 -5.75 -14.06 -17.74
N LYS A 12 -6.71 -13.89 -18.65
CA LYS A 12 -8.14 -13.87 -18.33
C LYS A 12 -8.64 -15.22 -17.83
N GLU A 13 -8.23 -16.32 -18.47
CA GLU A 13 -8.58 -17.68 -18.06
C GLU A 13 -8.03 -17.98 -16.65
N LEU A 14 -6.77 -17.63 -16.37
CA LEU A 14 -6.18 -17.77 -15.03
C LEU A 14 -6.87 -16.88 -14.00
N SER A 15 -7.18 -15.62 -14.33
CA SER A 15 -7.95 -14.76 -13.44
C SER A 15 -9.35 -15.29 -13.17
N SER A 16 -10.00 -15.91 -14.16
CA SER A 16 -11.29 -16.58 -13.99
C SER A 16 -11.18 -17.79 -13.07
N LEU A 17 -10.17 -18.65 -13.26
CA LEU A 17 -9.90 -19.79 -12.38
C LEU A 17 -9.62 -19.34 -10.94
N LEU A 18 -8.84 -18.27 -10.73
CA LEU A 18 -8.61 -17.70 -9.41
C LEU A 18 -9.91 -17.16 -8.80
N SER A 19 -10.75 -16.49 -9.59
CA SER A 19 -12.05 -15.99 -9.13
C SER A 19 -13.02 -17.12 -8.78
N ASN A 20 -13.01 -18.21 -9.54
CA ASN A 20 -13.82 -19.40 -9.29
C ASN A 20 -13.24 -20.24 -8.15
N PHE A 21 -11.94 -20.21 -7.88
CA PHE A 21 -11.42 -20.83 -6.67
C PHE A 21 -11.90 -20.08 -5.43
N TRP A 22 -11.90 -18.75 -5.48
CA TRP A 22 -12.25 -17.91 -4.32
C TRP A 22 -13.76 -17.83 -4.07
N TRP A 23 -14.56 -17.82 -5.14
CA TRP A 23 -16.02 -17.66 -5.08
C TRP A 23 -16.81 -18.79 -5.73
N GLY A 24 -16.14 -19.82 -6.23
CA GLY A 24 -16.82 -20.88 -6.96
C GLY A 24 -17.26 -22.03 -6.07
N GLU A 25 -17.66 -23.05 -6.80
CA GLU A 25 -18.60 -24.08 -6.44
C GLU A 25 -18.16 -24.94 -5.24
N SER A 26 -19.15 -25.29 -4.44
CA SER A 26 -19.14 -26.51 -3.65
C SER A 26 -20.56 -27.08 -3.79
N ASN A 27 -20.70 -28.21 -4.49
CA ASN A 27 -21.94 -28.97 -4.70
C ASN A 27 -22.98 -28.36 -5.69
N GLY A 28 -22.60 -28.00 -6.92
CA GLY A 28 -23.57 -27.72 -7.99
C GLY A 28 -24.29 -26.37 -7.94
N LYS A 29 -23.95 -25.49 -6.99
CA LYS A 29 -24.57 -24.15 -6.85
C LYS A 29 -23.52 -23.05 -6.97
N ASN A 30 -23.74 -22.13 -7.90
CA ASN A 30 -22.96 -20.89 -8.02
C ASN A 30 -23.11 -20.06 -6.74
N LYS A 31 -22.01 -19.76 -6.04
CA LYS A 31 -22.05 -18.81 -4.92
C LYS A 31 -22.17 -17.39 -5.48
N VAL A 32 -22.83 -16.54 -4.71
CA VAL A 32 -23.03 -15.13 -5.08
C VAL A 32 -21.72 -14.38 -4.97
N HIS A 33 -21.27 -13.76 -6.07
CA HIS A 33 -20.14 -12.84 -6.06
C HIS A 33 -20.56 -11.50 -5.46
N TRP A 34 -20.21 -11.25 -4.19
CA TRP A 34 -20.61 -10.03 -3.48
C TRP A 34 -19.88 -8.77 -3.97
N CYS A 35 -18.63 -8.94 -4.44
CA CYS A 35 -17.80 -7.87 -4.98
C CYS A 35 -17.21 -8.30 -6.32
N SER A 36 -17.06 -7.36 -7.25
CA SER A 36 -16.41 -7.64 -8.53
C SER A 36 -14.95 -8.06 -8.32
N TRP A 37 -14.45 -9.02 -9.11
CA TRP A 37 -13.05 -9.43 -9.08
C TRP A 37 -12.09 -8.25 -9.26
N ARG A 38 -12.49 -7.26 -10.08
CA ARG A 38 -11.76 -6.00 -10.28
C ARG A 38 -11.59 -5.21 -8.98
N LYS A 39 -12.65 -5.11 -8.16
CA LYS A 39 -12.58 -4.43 -6.86
C LYS A 39 -11.64 -5.18 -5.90
N LEU A 40 -11.67 -6.51 -5.90
CA LEU A 40 -10.79 -7.33 -5.06
C LEU A 40 -9.30 -7.22 -5.46
N MET A 41 -9.01 -6.85 -6.72
CA MET A 41 -7.64 -6.58 -7.18
C MET A 41 -7.08 -5.21 -6.75
N LEU A 42 -7.92 -4.31 -6.22
CA LEU A 42 -7.45 -3.04 -5.67
C LEU A 42 -6.60 -3.30 -4.41
N SER A 43 -5.74 -2.35 -4.05
CA SER A 43 -5.03 -2.40 -2.78
C SER A 43 -6.00 -2.35 -1.60
N LYS A 44 -5.58 -2.88 -0.44
CA LYS A 44 -6.30 -2.76 0.84
C LYS A 44 -6.73 -1.32 1.15
N ASN A 45 -5.80 -0.38 1.00
CA ASN A 45 -6.04 1.07 1.16
C ASN A 45 -7.01 1.68 0.11
N LYS A 46 -7.56 0.89 -0.82
CA LYS A 46 -8.56 1.28 -1.82
C LYS A 46 -9.79 0.35 -1.78
N GLY A 47 -10.00 -0.38 -0.68
CA GLY A 47 -11.16 -1.25 -0.51
C GLY A 47 -11.10 -2.58 -1.27
N GLY A 48 -9.90 -3.02 -1.67
CA GLY A 48 -9.67 -4.32 -2.30
C GLY A 48 -8.86 -5.28 -1.42
N LEU A 49 -8.68 -6.52 -1.88
CA LEU A 49 -7.92 -7.56 -1.17
C LEU A 49 -6.45 -7.64 -1.61
N GLY A 50 -6.05 -6.82 -2.57
CA GLY A 50 -4.68 -6.78 -3.09
C GLY A 50 -4.35 -7.88 -4.09
N PHE A 51 -5.35 -8.57 -4.66
CA PHE A 51 -5.12 -9.52 -5.74
C PHE A 51 -4.43 -8.82 -6.93
N LYS A 52 -3.53 -9.54 -7.60
CA LYS A 52 -2.77 -8.96 -8.70
C LYS A 52 -3.50 -9.16 -10.02
N ASP A 53 -3.61 -8.10 -10.79
CA ASP A 53 -3.87 -8.22 -12.22
C ASP A 53 -2.66 -8.90 -12.86
N LEU A 54 -2.85 -10.12 -13.32
CA LEU A 54 -1.80 -10.95 -13.91
C LEU A 54 -1.18 -10.31 -15.16
N MET A 55 -1.95 -9.54 -15.92
CA MET A 55 -1.44 -8.87 -17.11
C MET A 55 -0.50 -7.73 -16.72
N ALA A 56 -0.95 -6.84 -15.83
CA ALA A 56 -0.11 -5.76 -15.31
C ALA A 56 1.11 -6.31 -14.56
N PHE A 57 0.95 -7.40 -13.80
CA PHE A 57 2.04 -8.05 -13.07
C PHE A 57 3.08 -8.66 -14.02
N ASN A 58 2.65 -9.31 -15.11
CA ASN A 58 3.55 -9.82 -16.14
C ASN A 58 4.36 -8.70 -16.82
N VAL A 59 3.72 -7.58 -17.16
CA VAL A 59 4.42 -6.42 -17.73
C VAL A 59 5.41 -5.83 -16.72
N ALA A 60 5.05 -5.74 -15.44
CA ALA A 60 5.97 -5.27 -14.39
C ALA A 60 7.19 -6.19 -14.20
N LEU A 61 7.01 -7.52 -14.34
CA LEU A 61 8.12 -8.47 -14.32
C LEU A 61 9.05 -8.33 -15.53
N LEU A 62 8.48 -8.14 -16.72
CA LEU A 62 9.24 -7.88 -17.94
C LEU A 62 10.00 -6.56 -17.86
N GLY A 63 9.39 -5.52 -17.28
CA GLY A 63 10.03 -4.24 -16.98
C GLY A 63 11.28 -4.40 -16.12
N LYS A 64 11.27 -5.31 -15.15
CA LYS A 64 12.47 -5.62 -14.34
C LYS A 64 13.62 -6.17 -15.20
N GLN A 65 13.32 -6.99 -16.20
CA GLN A 65 14.36 -7.51 -17.11
C GLN A 65 14.90 -6.41 -18.00
N VAL A 66 14.03 -5.54 -18.55
CA VAL A 66 14.47 -4.37 -19.33
C VAL A 66 15.35 -3.46 -18.48
N TRP A 67 14.98 -3.21 -17.21
CA TRP A 67 15.80 -2.43 -16.27
C TRP A 67 17.17 -3.06 -16.01
N ARG A 68 17.25 -4.39 -15.89
CA ARG A 68 18.54 -5.10 -15.75
C ARG A 68 19.42 -4.95 -17.00
N LEU A 69 18.83 -5.01 -18.20
CA LEU A 69 19.58 -4.77 -19.44
C LEU A 69 20.17 -3.35 -19.51
N ILE A 70 19.49 -2.37 -18.88
CA ILE A 70 19.93 -0.97 -18.80
C ILE A 70 21.03 -0.77 -17.74
N THR A 71 20.86 -1.37 -16.56
CA THR A 71 21.71 -1.10 -15.38
C THR A 71 22.89 -2.05 -15.23
N GLN A 72 22.82 -3.23 -15.85
CA GLN A 72 23.84 -4.28 -15.77
C GLN A 72 24.32 -4.66 -17.19
N PRO A 73 25.01 -3.75 -17.90
CA PRO A 73 25.41 -3.95 -19.30
C PRO A 73 26.45 -5.07 -19.49
N ASN A 74 27.19 -5.41 -18.43
CA ASN A 74 28.27 -6.40 -18.45
C ASN A 74 27.80 -7.84 -18.31
N LEU A 75 26.51 -8.08 -18.04
CA LEU A 75 25.98 -9.45 -18.04
C LEU A 75 26.00 -10.03 -19.45
N LEU A 76 26.29 -11.33 -19.57
CA LEU A 76 26.29 -12.03 -20.86
C LEU A 76 24.98 -11.79 -21.64
N ILE A 77 23.83 -11.91 -20.96
CA ILE A 77 22.53 -11.66 -21.58
C ILE A 77 22.36 -10.22 -22.07
N SER A 78 22.90 -9.24 -21.34
CA SER A 78 22.88 -7.83 -21.74
C SER A 78 23.75 -7.59 -22.97
N GLN A 79 24.94 -8.18 -23.01
CA GLN A 79 25.86 -8.10 -24.14
C GLN A 79 25.28 -8.76 -25.39
N VAL A 80 24.73 -9.98 -25.27
CA VAL A 80 24.09 -10.70 -26.38
C VAL A 80 22.88 -9.94 -26.91
N MET A 81 22.00 -9.46 -26.04
CA MET A 81 20.81 -8.69 -26.44
C MET A 81 21.21 -7.37 -27.12
N ARG A 82 22.21 -6.68 -26.58
CA ARG A 82 22.74 -5.45 -27.18
C ARG A 82 23.31 -5.70 -28.56
N ALA A 83 24.21 -6.68 -28.70
CA ALA A 83 24.84 -7.01 -29.98
C ALA A 83 23.79 -7.37 -31.06
N LYS A 84 22.77 -8.14 -30.69
CA LYS A 84 21.74 -8.60 -31.62
C LYS A 84 20.71 -7.54 -32.00
N TYR A 85 20.22 -6.76 -31.03
CA TYR A 85 19.02 -5.93 -31.23
C TYR A 85 19.25 -4.42 -31.16
N PHE A 86 20.28 -3.96 -30.45
CA PHE A 86 20.54 -2.53 -30.26
C PHE A 86 22.04 -2.22 -30.15
N PRO A 87 22.88 -2.60 -31.14
CA PRO A 87 24.33 -2.50 -31.02
C PRO A 87 24.82 -1.05 -30.90
N ARG A 88 24.19 -0.14 -31.63
CA ARG A 88 24.55 1.29 -31.71
C ARG A 88 23.50 2.23 -31.09
N THR A 89 22.49 1.68 -30.42
CA THR A 89 21.34 2.45 -29.92
C THR A 89 21.03 2.11 -28.47
N SER A 90 20.17 2.90 -27.82
CA SER A 90 19.61 2.57 -26.52
C SER A 90 18.43 1.60 -26.65
N ILE A 91 18.29 0.66 -25.71
CA ILE A 91 17.12 -0.22 -25.59
C ILE A 91 15.80 0.56 -25.50
N LEU A 92 15.81 1.76 -24.92
CA LEU A 92 14.62 2.62 -24.80
C LEU A 92 14.19 3.21 -26.14
N ARG A 93 15.08 3.25 -27.14
CA ARG A 93 14.82 3.92 -28.44
C ARG A 93 14.97 3.01 -29.66
N CYS A 94 15.47 1.80 -29.48
CA CYS A 94 15.68 0.87 -30.57
C CYS A 94 14.36 0.54 -31.29
N LYS A 95 14.44 0.31 -32.61
CA LYS A 95 13.31 -0.22 -33.38
C LYS A 95 13.20 -1.73 -33.13
N VAL A 96 11.98 -2.24 -33.05
CA VAL A 96 11.76 -3.68 -32.92
C VAL A 96 11.79 -4.28 -34.33
N PRO A 97 12.75 -5.15 -34.67
CA PRO A 97 12.81 -5.74 -36.00
C PRO A 97 11.65 -6.71 -36.22
N ASN A 98 11.18 -6.82 -37.47
CA ASN A 98 10.03 -7.68 -37.80
C ASN A 98 10.31 -9.16 -37.50
N ASN A 99 11.55 -9.62 -37.67
CA ASN A 99 12.01 -10.97 -37.34
C ASN A 99 12.51 -11.12 -35.89
N ALA A 100 12.16 -10.20 -34.99
CA ALA A 100 12.52 -10.28 -33.58
C ALA A 100 12.09 -11.60 -32.92
N SER A 101 12.92 -12.14 -32.02
CA SER A 101 12.51 -13.29 -31.21
C SER A 101 11.33 -12.93 -30.30
N TRP A 102 10.54 -13.94 -29.93
CA TRP A 102 9.39 -13.74 -29.04
C TRP A 102 9.79 -13.17 -27.67
N LEU A 103 10.96 -13.55 -27.17
CA LEU A 103 11.59 -12.95 -25.99
C LEU A 103 11.80 -11.44 -26.16
N TRP A 104 12.39 -11.01 -27.28
CA TRP A 104 12.62 -9.59 -27.52
C TRP A 104 11.32 -8.79 -27.65
N ARG A 105 10.35 -9.31 -28.40
CA ARG A 105 9.01 -8.69 -28.49
C ARG A 105 8.34 -8.57 -27.12
N SER A 106 8.52 -9.57 -26.26
CA SER A 106 8.00 -9.56 -24.90
C SER A 106 8.64 -8.45 -24.06
N LEU A 107 9.97 -8.32 -24.07
CA LEU A 107 10.69 -7.26 -23.37
C LEU A 107 10.28 -5.87 -23.89
N MET A 108 10.19 -5.71 -25.21
CA MET A 108 9.76 -4.45 -25.83
C MET A 108 8.33 -4.08 -25.47
N GLY A 109 7.47 -5.06 -25.19
CA GLY A 109 6.13 -4.83 -24.66
C GLY A 109 6.10 -4.13 -23.28
N ALA A 110 7.19 -4.17 -22.52
CA ALA A 110 7.32 -3.47 -21.23
C ALA A 110 8.24 -2.23 -21.31
N ARG A 111 8.74 -1.87 -22.50
CA ARG A 111 9.66 -0.73 -22.68
C ARG A 111 9.05 0.59 -22.22
N GLY A 112 7.79 0.87 -22.59
CA GLY A 112 7.12 2.12 -22.25
C GLY A 112 6.99 2.35 -20.74
N LEU A 113 6.71 1.28 -19.98
CA LEU A 113 6.70 1.31 -18.52
C LEU A 113 8.05 1.77 -17.95
N VAL A 114 9.15 1.18 -18.46
CA VAL A 114 10.49 1.51 -17.98
C VAL A 114 10.90 2.91 -18.43
N GLU A 115 10.60 3.31 -19.67
CA GLU A 115 10.90 4.65 -20.17
C GLU A 115 10.22 5.74 -19.33
N GLN A 116 8.95 5.56 -18.97
CA GLN A 116 8.19 6.54 -18.19
C GLN A 116 8.84 6.82 -16.82
N GLY A 117 9.32 5.78 -16.14
CA GLY A 117 9.91 5.91 -14.80
C GLY A 117 11.43 6.05 -14.76
N THR A 118 12.13 5.93 -15.89
CA THR A 118 13.59 6.06 -15.95
C THR A 118 13.99 7.53 -16.10
N ARG A 119 14.92 7.99 -15.27
CA ARG A 119 15.63 9.26 -15.44
C ARG A 119 17.13 9.02 -15.42
N ARG A 120 17.89 9.97 -15.95
CA ARG A 120 19.35 9.96 -15.91
C ARG A 120 19.82 10.76 -14.70
N ARG A 121 20.71 10.18 -13.92
CA ARG A 121 21.47 10.85 -12.87
C ARG A 121 22.82 11.24 -13.45
N ILE A 122 23.09 12.54 -13.49
CA ILE A 122 24.31 13.10 -14.07
C ILE A 122 25.49 12.82 -13.14
N GLY A 123 26.53 12.22 -13.71
CA GLY A 123 27.83 12.04 -13.09
C GLY A 123 28.85 12.94 -13.79
N ASN A 124 29.41 12.46 -14.89
CA ASN A 124 30.37 13.18 -15.74
C ASN A 124 29.74 13.77 -17.02
N GLY A 125 28.48 13.44 -17.33
CA GLY A 125 27.72 13.95 -18.46
C GLY A 125 28.08 13.31 -19.82
N ASN A 126 29.02 12.36 -19.87
CA ASN A 126 29.55 11.83 -21.13
C ASN A 126 28.54 10.96 -21.88
N THR A 127 27.70 10.23 -21.15
CA THR A 127 26.78 9.26 -21.76
C THR A 127 25.35 9.79 -21.88
N THR A 128 25.07 10.98 -21.35
CA THR A 128 23.74 11.60 -21.38
C THR A 128 23.61 12.62 -22.51
N ASN A 129 22.57 12.47 -23.33
CA ASN A 129 22.23 13.44 -24.39
C ASN A 129 21.31 14.51 -23.84
N ILE A 130 21.62 15.78 -24.13
CA ILE A 130 20.91 16.95 -23.59
C ILE A 130 19.41 16.92 -23.94
N TRP A 131 19.10 16.77 -25.23
CA TRP A 131 17.75 17.01 -25.78
C TRP A 131 16.80 15.82 -25.65
N ASP A 132 17.39 14.67 -25.39
CA ASP A 132 16.94 13.40 -25.90
C ASP A 132 16.66 12.47 -24.72
N ASP A 133 17.53 12.52 -23.70
CA ASP A 133 17.36 11.79 -22.45
C ASP A 133 16.60 12.62 -21.40
N GLY A 134 15.90 11.93 -20.50
CA GLY A 134 15.20 12.58 -19.39
C GLY A 134 16.13 12.74 -18.18
N TRP A 135 16.77 13.90 -18.02
CA TRP A 135 17.73 14.18 -16.95
C TRP A 135 17.41 15.42 -16.09
N ILE A 136 16.42 16.23 -16.47
CA ILE A 136 15.99 17.41 -15.70
C ILE A 136 15.03 17.00 -14.57
N PRO A 137 15.34 17.32 -13.31
CA PRO A 137 14.45 17.08 -12.17
C PRO A 137 13.14 17.87 -12.27
N ARG A 138 12.09 17.37 -11.62
CA ARG A 138 10.77 18.03 -11.47
C ARG A 138 10.02 18.29 -12.79
N ASN A 139 10.52 17.82 -13.93
CA ASN A 139 9.77 17.85 -15.17
C ASN A 139 9.03 16.52 -15.40
N ARG A 140 7.80 16.58 -15.92
CA ARG A 140 6.93 15.39 -16.09
C ARG A 140 7.62 14.30 -16.92
N ASP A 141 8.23 14.69 -18.03
CA ASP A 141 8.94 13.77 -18.92
C ASP A 141 10.45 13.74 -18.67
N GLY A 142 10.94 14.57 -17.74
CA GLY A 142 12.37 14.72 -17.42
C GLY A 142 13.21 15.35 -18.53
N ARG A 143 12.63 15.69 -19.67
CA ARG A 143 13.35 16.28 -20.82
C ARG A 143 13.43 17.79 -20.71
N VAL A 144 14.32 18.38 -21.51
CA VAL A 144 14.42 19.83 -21.67
C VAL A 144 13.14 20.35 -22.34
N THR A 145 12.56 21.44 -21.81
CA THR A 145 11.39 22.12 -22.41
C THR A 145 11.79 23.16 -23.44
N THR A 146 13.02 23.65 -23.33
CA THR A 146 13.63 24.58 -24.29
C THR A 146 13.58 24.03 -25.72
N ARG A 147 13.13 24.88 -26.65
CA ARG A 147 13.09 24.55 -28.07
C ARG A 147 14.50 24.41 -28.62
N ARG A 148 14.82 23.24 -29.17
CA ARG A 148 16.10 22.98 -29.84
C ARG A 148 16.25 23.88 -31.08
N VAL A 149 17.26 24.75 -31.07
CA VAL A 149 17.70 25.49 -32.25
C VAL A 149 18.55 24.55 -33.11
N ARG A 150 18.30 24.49 -34.42
CA ARG A 150 18.93 23.51 -35.34
C ARG A 150 20.46 23.66 -35.44
N ASP A 151 20.99 24.81 -35.03
CA ASP A 151 22.40 25.20 -35.15
C ASP A 151 23.22 25.02 -33.85
N ASN A 152 22.62 24.47 -32.80
CA ASN A 152 23.32 24.24 -31.54
C ASN A 152 24.19 22.97 -31.64
N GLY A 153 25.51 23.15 -31.70
CA GLY A 153 26.50 22.07 -31.64
C GLY A 153 26.45 21.23 -30.36
N LEU A 154 25.72 21.67 -29.33
CA LEU A 154 25.59 20.97 -28.04
C LEU A 154 24.70 19.73 -28.16
N GLN A 155 25.29 18.55 -27.95
CA GLN A 155 24.61 17.26 -27.93
C GLN A 155 24.65 16.59 -26.56
N LYS A 156 25.73 16.77 -25.80
CA LYS A 156 26.01 15.99 -24.59
C LYS A 156 26.11 16.86 -23.35
N VAL A 157 25.67 16.31 -22.22
CA VAL A 157 25.65 17.06 -20.95
C VAL A 157 27.06 17.46 -20.50
N HIS A 158 28.09 16.67 -20.81
CA HIS A 158 29.49 17.02 -20.48
C HIS A 158 29.94 18.36 -21.08
N GLU A 159 29.36 18.80 -22.20
CA GLU A 159 29.70 20.07 -22.86
C GLU A 159 29.20 21.29 -22.05
N LEU A 160 28.25 21.06 -21.15
CA LEU A 160 27.74 22.07 -20.21
C LEU A 160 28.55 22.12 -18.90
N ILE A 161 29.50 21.20 -18.71
CA ILE A 161 30.28 21.04 -17.48
C ILE A 161 31.71 21.53 -17.71
N HIS A 162 32.17 22.45 -16.86
CA HIS A 162 33.53 22.99 -16.89
C HIS A 162 34.14 22.89 -15.48
N HIS A 163 35.34 22.29 -15.35
CA HIS A 163 35.99 22.06 -14.04
C HIS A 163 35.08 21.46 -12.94
N LYS A 164 34.27 20.45 -13.29
CA LYS A 164 33.31 19.78 -12.37
C LYS A 164 32.21 20.70 -11.81
N SER A 165 31.98 21.87 -12.42
CA SER A 165 30.84 22.74 -12.16
C SER A 165 30.08 23.03 -13.46
N TRP A 166 28.83 23.48 -13.34
CA TRP A 166 28.05 23.89 -14.51
C TRP A 166 28.57 25.21 -15.06
N ASN A 167 28.68 25.32 -16.39
CA ASN A 167 28.96 26.59 -17.03
C ASN A 167 27.67 27.42 -17.12
N SER A 168 27.42 28.25 -16.11
CA SER A 168 26.21 29.07 -16.00
C SER A 168 25.96 29.94 -17.22
N ASN A 169 27.00 30.55 -17.79
CA ASN A 169 26.87 31.40 -18.97
C ASN A 169 26.37 30.63 -20.18
N LEU A 170 26.90 29.42 -20.39
CA LEU A 170 26.50 28.55 -21.49
C LEU A 170 25.10 27.98 -21.25
N VAL A 171 24.75 27.64 -20.01
CA VAL A 171 23.40 27.16 -19.66
C VAL A 171 22.35 28.25 -19.89
N PHE A 172 22.53 29.47 -19.38
CA PHE A 172 21.57 30.56 -19.61
C PHE A 172 21.47 31.01 -21.07
N LYS A 173 22.53 30.83 -21.86
CA LYS A 173 22.52 31.14 -23.30
C LYS A 173 21.69 30.15 -24.11
N HIS A 174 21.71 28.87 -23.75
CA HIS A 174 21.12 27.79 -24.56
C HIS A 174 19.80 27.23 -24.03
N PHE A 175 19.44 27.50 -22.77
CA PHE A 175 18.23 27.01 -22.13
C PHE A 175 17.31 28.17 -21.70
N ASN A 176 16.00 27.91 -21.65
CA ASN A 176 15.06 28.84 -21.01
C ASN A 176 15.38 28.97 -19.51
N THR A 177 14.92 30.04 -18.88
CA THR A 177 15.24 30.35 -17.47
C THR A 177 14.88 29.19 -16.53
N LEU A 178 13.72 28.55 -16.75
CA LEU A 178 13.24 27.46 -15.91
C LEU A 178 14.12 26.19 -15.98
N ASP A 179 14.50 25.77 -17.19
CA ASP A 179 15.39 24.63 -17.41
C ASP A 179 16.80 24.97 -16.91
N ALA A 180 17.28 26.19 -17.15
CA ALA A 180 18.59 26.66 -16.71
C ALA A 180 18.73 26.57 -15.17
N GLU A 181 17.76 27.12 -14.44
CA GLU A 181 17.72 27.03 -12.97
C GLU A 181 17.71 25.58 -12.49
N ARG A 182 16.93 24.71 -13.14
CA ARG A 182 16.87 23.30 -12.78
C ARG A 182 18.18 22.58 -13.06
N ILE A 183 18.84 22.88 -14.17
CA ILE A 183 20.15 22.30 -14.55
C ILE A 183 21.20 22.69 -13.52
N LEU A 184 21.29 23.98 -13.16
CA LEU A 184 22.27 24.48 -12.19
C LEU A 184 22.10 23.86 -10.80
N ASN A 185 20.87 23.47 -10.44
CA ASN A 185 20.57 22.79 -9.17
C ASN A 185 20.90 21.28 -9.17
N ILE A 186 21.30 20.69 -10.30
CA ILE A 186 21.69 19.27 -10.35
C ILE A 186 23.11 19.13 -9.78
N PRO A 187 23.34 18.34 -8.71
CA PRO A 187 24.68 18.11 -8.21
C PRO A 187 25.50 17.28 -9.21
N ILE A 188 26.70 17.76 -9.54
CA ILE A 188 27.68 17.04 -10.38
C ILE A 188 28.56 16.17 -9.49
N SER A 189 28.98 14.99 -9.99
CA SER A 189 29.88 14.12 -9.23
C SER A 189 31.30 14.71 -9.15
N LEU A 190 31.72 15.13 -7.95
CA LEU A 190 33.10 15.56 -7.70
C LEU A 190 34.12 14.43 -7.84
N ALA A 191 33.68 13.19 -7.58
CA ALA A 191 34.46 11.97 -7.70
C ALA A 191 34.56 11.43 -9.13
N GLY A 192 33.97 12.11 -10.13
CA GLY A 192 34.04 11.70 -11.53
C GLY A 192 33.29 10.39 -11.85
N LYS A 193 32.25 10.05 -11.08
CA LYS A 193 31.42 8.87 -11.38
C LYS A 193 30.75 9.03 -12.74
N GLU A 194 30.56 7.92 -13.44
CA GLU A 194 29.80 7.90 -14.69
C GLU A 194 28.30 8.17 -14.45
N ASP A 195 27.63 8.65 -15.49
CA ASP A 195 26.18 8.82 -15.47
C ASP A 195 25.46 7.48 -15.26
N SER A 196 24.38 7.50 -14.50
CA SER A 196 23.61 6.31 -14.17
C SER A 196 22.11 6.49 -14.44
N HIS A 197 21.38 5.38 -14.47
CA HIS A 197 19.92 5.40 -14.56
C HIS A 197 19.30 5.37 -13.18
N PHE A 198 18.25 6.14 -12.98
CA PHE A 198 17.53 6.30 -11.74
C PHE A 198 16.03 6.06 -11.96
N TRP A 199 15.42 5.23 -11.12
CA TRP A 199 13.99 4.93 -11.16
C TRP A 199 13.21 5.86 -10.23
N ILE A 200 12.36 6.71 -10.77
CA ILE A 200 11.67 7.77 -9.99
C ILE A 200 10.61 7.26 -9.02
N TYR A 201 10.10 6.05 -9.24
CA TYR A 201 9.06 5.45 -8.38
C TYR A 201 9.64 4.51 -7.31
N GLY A 202 10.96 4.50 -7.13
CA GLY A 202 11.66 3.73 -6.09
C GLY A 202 12.33 4.68 -5.10
N THR A 203 12.28 4.36 -3.81
CA THR A 203 12.93 5.16 -2.74
C THR A 203 14.46 5.10 -2.83
N ASP A 204 15.00 3.98 -3.28
CA ASP A 204 16.41 3.72 -3.52
C ASP A 204 16.86 4.08 -4.95
N GLY A 205 15.93 4.50 -5.81
CA GLY A 205 16.21 4.74 -7.23
C GLY A 205 16.34 3.47 -8.07
N HIS A 206 16.00 2.30 -7.54
CA HIS A 206 16.01 1.05 -8.28
C HIS A 206 14.60 0.61 -8.67
N TYR A 207 14.52 -0.09 -9.81
CA TYR A 207 13.28 -0.69 -10.24
C TYR A 207 12.93 -1.90 -9.39
N SER A 208 11.72 -1.91 -8.82
CA SER A 208 11.12 -3.10 -8.22
C SER A 208 9.85 -3.48 -8.98
N VAL A 209 9.50 -4.76 -8.97
CA VAL A 209 8.23 -5.23 -9.58
C VAL A 209 7.04 -4.53 -8.91
N LYS A 210 7.13 -4.27 -7.60
CA LYS A 210 6.10 -3.55 -6.83
C LYS A 210 5.91 -2.12 -7.34
N SER A 211 6.98 -1.36 -7.55
CA SER A 211 6.89 0.03 -8.05
C SER A 211 6.43 0.09 -9.50
N GLY A 212 6.92 -0.79 -10.37
CA GLY A 212 6.44 -0.90 -11.76
C GLY A 212 4.97 -1.30 -11.85
N TYR A 213 4.52 -2.26 -11.03
CA TYR A 213 3.12 -2.67 -10.97
C TYR A 213 2.20 -1.53 -10.49
N LYS A 214 2.60 -0.80 -9.44
CA LYS A 214 1.86 0.38 -8.97
C LYS A 214 1.68 1.42 -10.08
N LEU A 215 2.71 1.67 -10.89
CA LEU A 215 2.62 2.61 -11.99
C LEU A 215 1.57 2.18 -13.03
N LEU A 216 1.55 0.89 -13.40
CA LEU A 216 0.59 0.35 -14.37
C LEU A 216 -0.86 0.44 -13.86
N VAL A 217 -1.10 0.05 -12.61
CA VAL A 217 -2.45 0.07 -12.02
C VAL A 217 -2.96 1.50 -11.89
N ASN A 218 -2.14 2.43 -11.40
CA ASN A 218 -2.56 3.82 -11.27
C ASN A 218 -2.87 4.45 -12.65
N CYS A 219 -2.07 4.19 -13.69
CA CYS A 219 -2.35 4.69 -15.04
C CYS A 219 -3.67 4.15 -15.63
N ALA A 220 -4.00 2.89 -15.32
CA ALA A 220 -5.26 2.29 -15.74
C ALA A 220 -6.48 2.91 -15.03
N GLU A 221 -6.33 3.27 -13.75
CA GLU A 221 -7.37 3.95 -12.96
C GLU A 221 -7.65 5.38 -13.48
N PHE A 222 -6.62 6.16 -13.80
CA PHE A 222 -6.80 7.52 -14.37
C PHE A 222 -7.54 7.53 -15.71
N SER A 223 -7.43 6.46 -16.50
CA SER A 223 -8.11 6.36 -17.81
C SER A 223 -9.60 6.03 -17.68
N HIS A 224 -10.05 5.50 -16.53
CA HIS A 224 -11.45 5.13 -16.29
C HIS A 224 -12.22 6.12 -15.39
N ASN A 225 -11.52 6.98 -14.64
CA ASN A 225 -12.15 7.93 -13.72
C ASN A 225 -12.73 9.20 -14.40
N GLY A 226 -12.70 9.29 -15.73
CA GLY A 226 -13.26 10.43 -16.48
C GLY A 226 -14.79 10.60 -16.38
N ASN A 227 -15.53 9.61 -15.86
CA ASN A 227 -17.00 9.63 -15.82
C ASN A 227 -17.63 9.45 -14.44
N ASN A 228 -16.88 9.34 -13.35
CA ASN A 228 -17.44 9.37 -11.99
C ASN A 228 -16.48 10.14 -11.09
N THR A 229 -16.79 11.42 -10.85
CA THR A 229 -16.25 12.18 -9.71
C THR A 229 -16.83 11.62 -8.42
N GLU A 230 -16.34 10.44 -8.02
CA GLU A 230 -16.45 9.97 -6.65
C GLU A 230 -15.25 10.54 -5.90
N GLY A 231 -15.49 11.62 -5.17
CA GLY A 231 -14.51 12.18 -4.24
C GLY A 231 -14.15 11.13 -3.20
N SER A 232 -12.98 10.50 -3.36
CA SER A 232 -12.36 9.74 -2.29
C SER A 232 -11.87 10.75 -1.24
N THR A 233 -12.71 11.04 -0.26
CA THR A 233 -12.28 11.75 0.94
C THR A 233 -11.37 10.81 1.73
N SER A 234 -10.08 11.12 1.67
CA SER A 234 -9.02 10.44 2.42
C SER A 234 -9.35 10.46 3.91
N TRP A 235 -9.71 9.29 4.46
CA TRP A 235 -9.79 9.01 5.88
C TRP A 235 -8.74 7.94 6.18
N GLU A 236 -7.78 8.27 7.04
CA GLU A 236 -6.74 7.37 7.57
C GLU A 236 -7.04 7.11 9.05
N GLY A 237 -8.19 6.47 9.33
CA GLY A 237 -8.56 6.04 10.68
C GLY A 237 -8.58 4.51 10.79
N PRO A 238 -8.29 3.95 11.98
CA PRO A 238 -8.51 2.53 12.25
C PRO A 238 -10.02 2.25 12.09
N ASN A 239 -10.38 1.18 11.37
CA ASN A 239 -11.74 0.79 10.95
C ASN A 239 -12.22 1.28 9.56
N ARG A 240 -11.33 1.78 8.68
CA ARG A 240 -11.69 2.03 7.27
C ARG A 240 -12.19 0.77 6.55
N GLU A 241 -11.48 -0.36 6.73
CA GLU A 241 -11.85 -1.63 6.10
C GLU A 241 -13.21 -2.15 6.62
N ASP A 242 -13.51 -1.93 7.91
CA ASP A 242 -14.77 -2.34 8.53
C ASP A 242 -15.95 -1.47 8.07
N MET A 243 -15.73 -0.16 7.84
CA MET A 243 -16.76 0.77 7.37
C MET A 243 -17.07 0.64 5.87
N GLU A 244 -16.05 0.44 5.02
CA GLU A 244 -16.29 0.11 3.60
C GLU A 244 -17.00 -1.26 3.48
N GLY A 245 -16.71 -2.19 4.41
CA GLY A 245 -17.47 -3.41 4.60
C GLY A 245 -18.93 -3.13 4.98
N LEU A 246 -19.18 -2.26 5.97
CA LEU A 246 -20.51 -1.89 6.49
C LEU A 246 -21.40 -1.25 5.42
N VAL A 247 -20.86 -0.36 4.59
CA VAL A 247 -21.59 0.26 3.46
C VAL A 247 -21.94 -0.76 2.36
N GLU A 248 -21.24 -1.90 2.31
CA GLU A 248 -21.53 -3.03 1.42
C GLU A 248 -22.23 -4.21 2.13
N THR A 249 -22.69 -4.06 3.38
CA THR A 249 -23.23 -5.18 4.16
C THR A 249 -24.61 -5.67 3.71
N LYS A 250 -24.79 -6.98 3.91
CA LYS A 250 -25.90 -7.84 3.53
C LYS A 250 -27.12 -7.62 4.43
N VAL A 251 -27.82 -6.51 4.21
CA VAL A 251 -29.14 -6.25 4.80
C VAL A 251 -30.21 -6.95 3.94
N LYS A 252 -31.34 -7.38 4.53
CA LYS A 252 -32.30 -8.27 3.85
C LYS A 252 -32.86 -7.68 2.55
N ASP A 253 -33.17 -6.39 2.49
CA ASP A 253 -33.74 -5.78 1.29
C ASP A 253 -32.77 -5.79 0.08
N PRO A 254 -31.49 -5.39 0.21
CA PRO A 254 -30.48 -5.59 -0.84
C PRO A 254 -30.25 -7.06 -1.24
N ILE A 255 -30.31 -8.00 -0.29
CA ILE A 255 -30.18 -9.44 -0.59
C ILE A 255 -31.37 -9.92 -1.41
N TYR A 256 -32.59 -9.59 -0.97
CA TYR A 256 -33.83 -9.93 -1.67
C TYR A 256 -33.88 -9.30 -3.06
N GLY A 257 -33.44 -8.05 -3.20
CA GLY A 257 -33.34 -7.37 -4.50
C GLY A 257 -32.44 -8.10 -5.49
N ARG A 258 -31.30 -8.65 -5.02
CA ARG A 258 -30.31 -9.35 -5.87
C ARG A 258 -30.62 -10.83 -6.11
N LEU A 259 -31.13 -11.54 -5.11
CA LEU A 259 -31.28 -12.99 -5.14
C LEU A 259 -32.73 -13.45 -5.26
N LYS A 260 -33.70 -12.58 -4.92
CA LYS A 260 -35.13 -12.93 -4.81
C LYS A 260 -35.41 -14.10 -3.86
N VAL A 261 -34.52 -14.30 -2.88
CA VAL A 261 -34.59 -15.36 -1.87
C VAL A 261 -34.65 -14.72 -0.48
N GLY A 262 -35.51 -15.26 0.38
CA GLY A 262 -35.73 -14.78 1.75
C GLY A 262 -36.84 -13.74 1.85
N ASP A 263 -37.06 -13.23 3.06
CA ASP A 263 -38.02 -12.16 3.35
C ASP A 263 -37.25 -10.84 3.49
N PRO A 264 -37.60 -9.77 2.74
CA PRO A 264 -36.99 -8.45 2.90
C PRO A 264 -37.40 -7.75 4.21
N ILE A 265 -38.39 -8.26 4.94
CA ILE A 265 -38.88 -7.66 6.18
C ILE A 265 -37.85 -7.86 7.31
N CYS A 266 -37.65 -6.80 8.09
CA CYS A 266 -36.80 -6.81 9.27
C CYS A 266 -37.39 -7.74 10.33
N SER A 267 -36.62 -8.75 10.75
CA SER A 267 -37.06 -9.73 11.77
C SER A 267 -37.38 -9.12 13.13
N ARG A 268 -36.91 -7.89 13.38
CA ARG A 268 -37.08 -7.21 14.67
C ARG A 268 -38.34 -6.35 14.72
N CYS A 269 -38.60 -5.57 13.68
CA CYS A 269 -39.81 -4.73 13.63
C CYS A 269 -41.02 -5.49 13.10
N GLY A 270 -40.83 -6.51 12.25
CA GLY A 270 -41.91 -7.30 11.65
C GLY A 270 -42.76 -6.56 10.60
N GLU A 271 -42.51 -5.28 10.35
CA GLU A 271 -43.37 -4.41 9.52
C GLU A 271 -42.62 -3.80 8.34
N ASP A 272 -41.45 -3.20 8.57
CA ASP A 272 -40.66 -2.51 7.55
C ASP A 272 -39.65 -3.41 6.85
N ARG A 273 -39.31 -3.04 5.61
CA ARG A 273 -38.17 -3.62 4.89
C ARG A 273 -36.86 -3.28 5.59
N GLU A 274 -36.01 -4.28 5.76
CA GLU A 274 -34.70 -4.10 6.36
C GLU A 274 -33.75 -3.41 5.35
N THR A 275 -33.75 -2.09 5.37
CA THR A 275 -32.76 -1.26 4.67
C THR A 275 -31.60 -0.92 5.60
N ILE A 276 -30.46 -0.49 5.07
CA ILE A 276 -29.30 -0.04 5.87
C ILE A 276 -29.73 1.07 6.85
N GLU A 277 -30.53 2.02 6.38
CA GLU A 277 -31.05 3.12 7.19
C GLU A 277 -32.01 2.63 8.28
N HIS A 278 -32.95 1.73 7.94
CA HIS A 278 -33.85 1.13 8.92
C HIS A 278 -33.07 0.38 10.01
N MET A 279 -32.11 -0.45 9.61
CA MET A 279 -31.33 -1.27 10.52
C MET A 279 -30.42 -0.42 11.44
N LEU A 280 -29.72 0.59 10.91
CA LEU A 280 -28.70 1.34 11.66
C LEU A 280 -29.25 2.55 12.40
N LEU A 281 -30.34 3.17 11.91
CA LEU A 281 -30.79 4.48 12.40
C LEU A 281 -32.26 4.48 12.85
N ASN A 282 -33.17 3.95 12.03
CA ASN A 282 -34.61 4.24 12.20
C ASN A 282 -35.38 3.18 13.02
N TYR A 283 -34.80 2.00 13.28
CA TYR A 283 -35.47 0.98 14.09
C TYR A 283 -35.44 1.33 15.59
N ARG A 284 -36.51 0.98 16.33
CA ARG A 284 -36.74 1.36 17.74
C ARG A 284 -35.56 1.07 18.66
N GLU A 285 -34.90 -0.08 18.52
CA GLU A 285 -33.71 -0.40 19.31
C GLU A 285 -32.49 0.40 18.88
N SER A 286 -32.27 0.61 17.58
CA SER A 286 -31.19 1.46 17.07
C SER A 286 -31.37 2.90 17.55
N GLU A 287 -32.59 3.45 17.55
CA GLU A 287 -32.87 4.74 18.19
C GLU A 287 -32.54 4.76 19.67
N MET A 288 -32.88 3.69 20.42
CA MET A 288 -32.56 3.59 21.85
C MET A 288 -31.04 3.54 22.07
N ILE A 289 -30.30 2.83 21.22
CA ILE A 289 -28.83 2.77 21.25
C ILE A 289 -28.24 4.16 21.01
N TRP A 290 -28.73 4.89 20.01
CA TRP A 290 -28.29 6.27 19.73
C TRP A 290 -28.68 7.26 20.84
N LYS A 291 -29.82 7.06 21.52
CA LYS A 291 -30.22 7.87 22.69
C LYS A 291 -29.35 7.60 23.92
N LEU A 292 -28.88 6.36 24.09
CA LEU A 292 -28.00 5.93 25.18
C LEU A 292 -26.52 6.21 24.89
N ALA A 293 -26.15 6.48 23.64
CA ALA A 293 -24.78 6.74 23.25
C ALA A 293 -24.26 8.06 23.85
N PRO A 294 -22.98 8.12 24.26
CA PRO A 294 -22.38 9.35 24.77
C PRO A 294 -22.12 10.40 23.67
N VAL A 295 -22.34 10.04 22.40
CA VAL A 295 -22.29 10.97 21.25
C VAL A 295 -23.70 11.23 20.74
N GLN A 296 -24.06 12.51 20.62
CA GLN A 296 -25.34 12.92 20.04
C GLN A 296 -25.10 13.74 18.77
N TRP A 297 -25.66 13.28 17.65
CA TRP A 297 -25.68 14.01 16.39
C TRP A 297 -27.02 14.71 16.25
N ASN A 298 -27.04 16.03 16.42
CA ASN A 298 -28.20 16.86 16.09
C ASN A 298 -28.52 16.67 14.59
N GLY A 299 -29.78 16.37 14.26
CA GLY A 299 -30.22 16.21 12.86
C GLY A 299 -30.30 14.77 12.34
N ILE A 300 -30.11 13.72 13.15
CA ILE A 300 -30.43 12.32 12.73
C ILE A 300 -31.87 12.23 12.21
N LYS A 301 -32.79 13.01 12.80
CA LYS A 301 -34.21 13.08 12.44
C LYS A 301 -34.54 14.04 11.28
N GLU A 302 -33.61 14.91 10.87
CA GLU A 302 -33.88 15.92 9.83
C GLU A 302 -33.46 15.44 8.43
N HIS A 303 -32.73 14.33 8.34
CA HIS A 303 -32.18 13.79 7.10
C HIS A 303 -32.62 12.34 6.83
N HIS A 304 -33.89 12.04 7.09
CA HIS A 304 -34.51 10.77 6.68
C HIS A 304 -34.40 10.55 5.16
N GLY A 305 -34.04 9.34 4.74
CA GLY A 305 -34.11 8.88 3.35
C GLY A 305 -32.78 8.54 2.67
N SER A 306 -31.62 8.73 3.32
CA SER A 306 -30.37 8.12 2.84
C SER A 306 -29.28 8.04 3.91
N PHE A 307 -28.91 6.81 4.31
CA PHE A 307 -27.74 6.55 5.17
C PHE A 307 -26.46 7.20 4.64
N ARG A 308 -26.26 7.23 3.31
CA ARG A 308 -25.07 7.84 2.70
C ARG A 308 -25.00 9.35 2.93
N ARG A 309 -26.14 10.04 2.86
CA ARG A 309 -26.22 11.48 3.09
C ARG A 309 -25.95 11.82 4.55
N TRP A 310 -26.53 11.04 5.46
CA TRP A 310 -26.25 11.14 6.90
C TRP A 310 -24.77 10.90 7.21
N TRP A 311 -24.16 9.86 6.61
CA TRP A 311 -22.75 9.53 6.81
C TRP A 311 -21.81 10.66 6.35
N LEU A 312 -22.09 11.27 5.19
CA LEU A 312 -21.28 12.38 4.67
C LEU A 312 -21.30 13.59 5.61
N LEU A 313 -22.44 13.92 6.21
CA LEU A 313 -22.58 15.02 7.17
C LEU A 313 -21.81 14.76 8.46
N ILE A 314 -21.80 13.53 8.95
CA ILE A 314 -20.97 13.16 10.11
C ILE A 314 -19.49 13.33 9.79
N LEU A 315 -19.06 12.98 8.58
CA LEU A 315 -17.66 13.16 8.17
C LEU A 315 -17.23 14.62 8.07
N GLU A 316 -18.15 15.57 7.90
CA GLU A 316 -17.85 17.01 7.95
C GLU A 316 -17.42 17.46 9.36
N ALA A 317 -17.81 16.71 10.41
CA ALA A 317 -17.39 16.96 11.78
C ALA A 317 -15.89 16.73 12.03
N LYS A 318 -15.15 16.13 11.07
CA LYS A 318 -13.69 15.95 11.15
C LYS A 318 -12.93 17.26 11.35
N HIS A 319 -13.53 18.39 10.99
CA HIS A 319 -12.94 19.72 11.11
C HIS A 319 -13.17 20.38 12.49
N ARG A 320 -13.94 19.72 13.39
CA ARG A 320 -14.20 20.19 14.75
C ARG A 320 -13.15 19.68 15.72
N THR A 321 -12.92 20.41 16.81
CA THR A 321 -12.14 19.93 17.96
C THR A 321 -12.75 18.63 18.50
N GLU A 322 -11.96 17.58 18.68
CA GLU A 322 -12.40 16.22 19.06
C GLU A 322 -13.42 15.56 18.10
N GLY A 323 -13.67 16.15 16.93
CA GLY A 323 -14.62 15.60 15.96
C GLY A 323 -14.23 14.20 15.47
N TRP A 324 -12.93 13.91 15.42
CA TRP A 324 -12.40 12.60 15.10
C TRP A 324 -12.78 11.53 16.16
N LEU A 325 -12.78 11.89 17.45
CA LEU A 325 -13.16 11.01 18.56
C LEU A 325 -14.65 10.67 18.50
N HIS A 326 -15.48 11.66 18.17
CA HIS A 326 -16.92 11.46 17.97
C HIS A 326 -17.21 10.58 16.75
N ILE A 327 -16.49 10.77 15.64
CA ILE A 327 -16.66 9.93 14.44
C ILE A 327 -16.24 8.49 14.71
N SER A 328 -15.09 8.26 15.36
CA SER A 328 -14.61 6.91 15.69
C SER A 328 -15.53 6.17 16.66
N LEU A 329 -16.07 6.85 17.67
CA LEU A 329 -17.10 6.27 18.54
C LEU A 329 -18.38 5.93 17.77
N SER A 330 -18.81 6.81 16.86
CA SER A 330 -20.00 6.60 16.03
C SER A 330 -19.86 5.40 15.09
N VAL A 331 -18.66 5.21 14.51
CA VAL A 331 -18.31 4.01 13.73
C VAL A 331 -18.45 2.75 14.59
N ASN A 332 -17.90 2.77 15.81
CA ASN A 332 -17.99 1.61 16.71
C ASN A 332 -19.42 1.28 17.11
N ILE A 333 -20.27 2.29 17.34
CA ILE A 333 -21.69 2.08 17.61
C ILE A 333 -22.39 1.42 16.42
N LEU A 334 -22.19 1.93 15.20
CA LEU A 334 -22.74 1.33 13.97
C LEU A 334 -22.31 -0.14 13.80
N TRP A 335 -21.03 -0.41 14.07
CA TRP A 335 -20.48 -1.77 14.02
C TRP A 335 -21.12 -2.70 15.04
N GLN A 336 -21.32 -2.24 16.28
CA GLN A 336 -21.95 -3.05 17.32
C GLN A 336 -23.44 -3.30 17.05
N ILE A 337 -24.17 -2.31 16.49
CA ILE A 337 -25.56 -2.51 16.03
C ILE A 337 -25.60 -3.62 14.98
N TRP A 338 -24.70 -3.57 13.99
CA TRP A 338 -24.62 -4.59 12.95
C TRP A 338 -24.26 -5.98 13.50
N LYS A 339 -23.29 -6.07 14.41
CA LYS A 339 -22.92 -7.34 15.10
C LYS A 339 -24.10 -7.90 15.89
N ALA A 340 -24.83 -7.06 16.63
CA ALA A 340 -25.99 -7.47 17.41
C ALA A 340 -27.15 -7.96 16.53
N ARG A 341 -27.41 -7.29 15.39
CA ARG A 341 -28.39 -7.75 14.39
C ARG A 341 -28.02 -9.14 13.87
N ASN A 342 -26.78 -9.35 13.43
CA ASN A 342 -26.35 -10.63 12.88
C ASN A 342 -26.40 -11.76 13.92
N GLU A 343 -26.02 -11.49 15.16
CA GLU A 343 -26.06 -12.49 16.21
C GLU A 343 -27.50 -12.90 16.58
N MET A 344 -28.46 -11.98 16.47
CA MET A 344 -29.87 -12.33 16.56
C MET A 344 -30.32 -13.16 15.35
N GLU A 345 -30.04 -12.71 14.12
CA GLU A 345 -30.54 -13.36 12.90
C GLU A 345 -29.98 -14.78 12.72
N PHE A 346 -28.71 -15.01 13.04
CA PHE A 346 -28.07 -16.32 12.85
C PHE A 346 -28.08 -17.21 14.09
N ASN A 347 -28.12 -16.64 15.30
CA ASN A 347 -28.01 -17.41 16.56
C ASN A 347 -29.19 -17.23 17.51
N GLY A 348 -30.20 -16.43 17.16
CA GLY A 348 -31.38 -16.17 18.01
C GLY A 348 -31.07 -15.42 19.31
N LYS A 349 -29.89 -14.81 19.44
CA LYS A 349 -29.44 -14.14 20.67
C LYS A 349 -29.70 -12.65 20.61
N GLU A 350 -30.62 -12.18 21.45
CA GLU A 350 -30.91 -10.76 21.60
C GLU A 350 -29.96 -10.09 22.61
N LYS A 351 -29.47 -8.90 22.26
CA LYS A 351 -28.63 -8.08 23.15
C LYS A 351 -29.36 -6.82 23.55
N GLN A 352 -29.33 -6.53 24.84
CA GLN A 352 -29.90 -5.31 25.40
C GLN A 352 -29.14 -4.07 24.87
N PRO A 353 -29.86 -2.98 24.47
CA PRO A 353 -29.26 -1.75 23.91
C PRO A 353 -28.08 -1.18 24.69
N TRP A 354 -28.16 -1.13 26.02
CA TRP A 354 -27.09 -0.59 26.86
C TRP A 354 -25.81 -1.43 26.80
N LYS A 355 -25.89 -2.76 26.64
CA LYS A 355 -24.71 -3.64 26.49
C LYS A 355 -24.00 -3.38 25.16
N ILE A 356 -24.75 -3.03 24.13
CA ILE A 356 -24.21 -2.69 22.79
C ILE A 356 -23.43 -1.37 22.89
N VAL A 357 -24.00 -0.35 23.54
CA VAL A 357 -23.33 0.93 23.78
C VAL A 357 -22.09 0.76 24.65
N GLN A 358 -22.19 0.03 25.77
CA GLN A 358 -21.05 -0.22 26.65
C GLN A 358 -19.91 -0.91 25.92
N ARG A 359 -20.21 -1.92 25.11
CA ARG A 359 -19.20 -2.62 24.30
C ARG A 359 -18.61 -1.72 23.21
N ALA A 360 -19.43 -0.90 22.55
CA ALA A 360 -18.94 0.08 21.57
C ALA A 360 -17.97 1.07 22.20
N HIS A 361 -18.30 1.54 23.41
CA HIS A 361 -17.49 2.49 24.16
C HIS A 361 -16.19 1.86 24.65
N GLN A 362 -16.23 0.61 25.15
CA GLN A 362 -15.04 -0.11 25.57
C GLN A 362 -14.09 -0.39 24.40
N GLU A 363 -14.58 -0.92 23.27
CA GLU A 363 -13.77 -1.16 22.07
C GLU A 363 -13.19 0.17 21.54
N TRP A 364 -13.93 1.27 21.64
CA TRP A 364 -13.44 2.59 21.26
C TRP A 364 -12.34 3.12 22.20
N LEU A 365 -12.46 2.96 23.51
CA LEU A 365 -11.42 3.34 24.47
C LEU A 365 -10.13 2.55 24.23
N GLU A 366 -10.24 1.24 24.00
CA GLU A 366 -9.09 0.38 23.67
C GLU A 366 -8.38 0.88 22.39
N LEU A 367 -9.13 1.34 21.38
CA LEU A 367 -8.55 1.92 20.16
C LEU A 367 -7.83 3.26 20.41
N VAL A 368 -8.42 4.15 21.21
CA VAL A 368 -7.79 5.43 21.57
C VAL A 368 -6.49 5.21 22.36
N GLU A 369 -6.45 4.21 23.23
CA GLU A 369 -5.24 3.82 23.97
C GLU A 369 -4.12 3.26 23.07
N LEU A 370 -4.47 2.57 21.98
CA LEU A 370 -3.48 2.06 21.01
C LEU A 370 -2.89 3.19 20.16
N ASP A 371 -3.72 4.11 19.67
CA ASP A 371 -3.27 5.24 18.85
C ASP A 371 -2.36 6.21 19.65
N THR A 372 -2.65 6.39 20.94
CA THR A 372 -1.80 7.20 21.83
C THR A 372 -0.46 6.55 22.12
N LYS A 373 -0.39 5.21 22.20
CA LYS A 373 0.87 4.45 22.35
C LYS A 373 1.72 4.46 21.07
N GLU A 374 1.11 4.37 19.88
CA GLU A 374 1.86 4.51 18.62
C GLU A 374 2.46 5.91 18.45
N CYS A 375 1.76 6.96 18.87
CA CYS A 375 2.29 8.33 18.86
C CYS A 375 3.50 8.51 19.80
N GLY A 376 3.56 7.76 20.90
CA GLY A 376 4.68 7.75 21.85
C GLY A 376 5.93 6.97 21.41
N MET A 377 5.82 6.10 20.40
CA MET A 377 6.91 5.26 19.89
C MET A 377 7.58 5.83 18.63
N SER A 378 7.15 7.00 18.16
CA SER A 378 7.75 7.67 17.00
C SER A 378 9.01 8.47 17.38
N THR A 379 10.07 7.77 17.75
CA THR A 379 11.45 8.27 17.64
C THR A 379 12.37 7.19 17.06
N ASN A 380 12.74 7.37 15.79
CA ASN A 380 14.00 7.03 15.09
C ASN A 380 14.71 5.66 15.27
N GLU A 381 14.20 4.67 16.00
CA GLU A 381 14.97 3.44 16.31
C GLU A 381 14.70 2.23 15.40
N THR A 382 14.22 2.44 14.17
CA THR A 382 14.18 1.34 13.17
C THR A 382 14.88 1.72 11.87
N ALA A 383 16.11 2.22 12.00
CA ALA A 383 17.09 2.18 10.92
C ALA A 383 18.06 1.03 11.17
N THR A 384 17.88 -0.05 10.40
CA THR A 384 18.86 -1.10 10.08
C THR A 384 20.28 -0.93 10.63
N LEU A 385 20.67 -1.80 11.56
CA LEU A 385 22.07 -2.12 11.83
C LEU A 385 22.30 -3.63 11.61
N HIS A 386 22.53 -4.00 10.35
CA HIS A 386 23.45 -5.09 10.07
C HIS A 386 24.85 -4.45 9.93
N ALA A 387 25.52 -4.30 11.06
CA ALA A 387 26.96 -4.08 11.15
C ALA A 387 27.49 -4.88 12.35
N PRO A 388 28.72 -5.43 12.30
CA PRO A 388 29.27 -6.21 13.40
C PRO A 388 29.47 -5.32 14.64
N ILE A 389 29.01 -5.79 15.79
CA ILE A 389 29.12 -5.11 17.09
C ILE A 389 30.61 -4.93 17.45
N PRO A 390 31.12 -3.69 17.64
CA PRO A 390 32.37 -3.48 18.34
C PRO A 390 32.14 -3.66 19.84
N GLN A 391 33.05 -4.37 20.51
CA GLN A 391 33.09 -4.49 21.97
C GLN A 391 33.14 -3.09 22.62
N LEU A 392 32.05 -2.69 23.26
CA LEU A 392 32.01 -1.46 24.05
C LEU A 392 32.35 -1.80 25.51
N HIS A 393 33.42 -1.18 26.00
CA HIS A 393 33.92 -1.30 27.36
C HIS A 393 32.87 -0.87 28.39
N SER A 394 32.80 -1.59 29.51
CA SER A 394 31.85 -1.41 30.60
C SER A 394 32.02 -0.07 31.31
N ALA A 395 30.94 0.70 31.40
CA ALA A 395 30.83 1.81 32.35
C ALA A 395 30.12 1.32 33.62
N PHE A 396 30.67 1.66 34.79
CA PHE A 396 30.13 1.37 36.12
C PHE A 396 28.62 1.61 36.22
N GLY A 397 27.89 0.62 36.73
CA GLY A 397 26.44 0.68 36.96
C GLY A 397 25.56 -0.13 36.00
N THR A 398 26.14 -0.92 35.10
CA THR A 398 25.35 -1.78 34.18
C THR A 398 24.89 -3.07 34.88
N LEU A 399 23.58 -3.32 34.90
CA LEU A 399 22.99 -4.61 35.28
C LEU A 399 22.90 -5.48 34.03
N GLU A 400 23.50 -6.66 34.08
CA GLU A 400 23.41 -7.65 33.01
C GLU A 400 22.22 -8.57 33.31
N VAL A 401 21.15 -8.45 32.52
CA VAL A 401 19.96 -9.30 32.65
C VAL A 401 19.99 -10.35 31.55
N MET A 402 20.12 -11.61 31.94
CA MET A 402 20.04 -12.76 31.03
C MET A 402 18.66 -13.39 31.14
N VAL A 403 17.94 -13.47 30.02
CA VAL A 403 16.66 -14.16 29.93
C VAL A 403 16.84 -15.39 29.04
N GLY A 404 16.41 -16.55 29.53
CA GLY A 404 16.42 -17.80 28.78
C GLY A 404 15.07 -18.50 28.85
N ALA A 405 14.56 -18.95 27.71
CA ALA A 405 13.39 -19.81 27.64
C ALA A 405 13.81 -21.24 27.31
N THR A 406 13.30 -22.22 28.06
CA THR A 406 13.52 -23.65 27.82
C THR A 406 12.20 -24.32 27.45
N LEU A 407 12.23 -25.12 26.39
CA LEU A 407 11.05 -25.81 25.85
C LEU A 407 11.14 -27.29 26.20
N ASN A 408 10.08 -27.84 26.80
CA ASN A 408 9.92 -29.28 26.94
C ASN A 408 8.96 -29.78 25.85
N MET A 409 9.50 -30.45 24.83
CA MET A 409 8.74 -30.88 23.65
C MET A 409 7.63 -31.90 23.94
N ASN A 410 7.66 -32.58 25.09
CA ASN A 410 6.71 -33.65 25.39
C ASN A 410 5.42 -33.17 26.08
N ASN A 411 5.41 -31.99 26.72
CA ASN A 411 4.32 -31.58 27.62
C ASN A 411 3.74 -30.17 27.39
N HIS A 412 3.99 -29.52 26.24
CA HIS A 412 3.52 -28.16 25.92
C HIS A 412 3.81 -27.08 26.99
N ASN A 413 4.79 -27.33 27.86
CA ASN A 413 5.17 -26.45 28.95
C ASN A 413 6.51 -25.77 28.60
N MET A 414 6.54 -24.46 28.79
CA MET A 414 7.71 -23.60 28.66
C MET A 414 8.16 -23.15 30.05
N GLY A 415 9.47 -23.15 30.29
CA GLY A 415 10.09 -22.54 31.47
C GLY A 415 10.86 -21.29 31.09
N ILE A 416 10.50 -20.14 31.63
CA ILE A 416 11.25 -18.89 31.49
C ILE A 416 12.14 -18.72 32.72
N GLY A 417 13.42 -18.47 32.52
CA GLY A 417 14.38 -18.15 33.56
C GLY A 417 14.99 -16.76 33.33
N ILE A 418 14.98 -15.93 34.37
CA ILE A 418 15.62 -14.61 34.36
C ILE A 418 16.74 -14.64 35.40
N VAL A 419 17.95 -14.29 34.99
CA VAL A 419 19.12 -14.14 35.87
C VAL A 419 19.63 -12.72 35.75
N ILE A 420 19.70 -12.03 36.88
CA ILE A 420 20.28 -10.69 36.95
C ILE A 420 21.67 -10.81 37.57
N ASN A 421 22.66 -10.31 36.85
CA ASN A 421 24.05 -10.28 37.25
C ASN A 421 24.51 -8.83 37.40
N GLN A 422 25.09 -8.51 38.55
CA GLN A 422 25.68 -7.20 38.81
C GLN A 422 27.20 -7.39 38.94
N PRO A 423 28.03 -6.80 38.06
CA PRO A 423 29.46 -7.09 38.03
C PRO A 423 30.21 -6.82 39.35
N ASP A 424 29.68 -5.89 40.16
CA ASP A 424 30.32 -5.38 41.38
C ASP A 424 29.81 -6.02 42.69
N GLN A 425 28.81 -6.92 42.63
CA GLN A 425 28.34 -7.66 43.80
C GLN A 425 28.10 -9.14 43.48
N ARG A 426 28.58 -10.01 44.37
CA ARG A 426 28.47 -11.48 44.30
C ARG A 426 27.03 -12.01 44.52
N LEU A 427 26.00 -11.21 44.23
CA LEU A 427 24.60 -11.55 44.45
C LEU A 427 23.91 -11.81 43.10
N HIS A 428 23.77 -13.09 42.75
CA HIS A 428 22.95 -13.52 41.63
C HIS A 428 21.51 -13.71 42.10
N ARG A 429 20.55 -13.01 41.47
CA ARG A 429 19.11 -13.31 41.66
C ARG A 429 18.57 -14.00 40.42
N GLY A 430 17.95 -15.15 40.63
CA GLY A 430 17.28 -15.93 39.60
C GLY A 430 15.78 -16.02 39.89
N TRP A 431 14.96 -15.87 38.85
CA TRP A 431 13.53 -16.12 38.90
C TRP A 431 13.13 -17.08 37.79
N ALA A 432 12.18 -17.98 38.06
CA ALA A 432 11.70 -18.95 37.10
C ALA A 432 10.17 -19.00 37.09
N LEU A 433 9.59 -18.97 35.89
CA LEU A 433 8.14 -19.04 35.67
C LEU A 433 7.81 -20.17 34.70
N ARG A 434 6.73 -20.90 34.96
CA ARG A 434 6.14 -21.85 33.99
C ARG A 434 5.04 -21.17 33.20
N ALA A 435 5.11 -21.26 31.89
CA ALA A 435 4.13 -20.76 30.93
C ALA A 435 3.72 -21.85 29.94
N ARG A 436 2.59 -21.66 29.24
CA ARG A 436 2.13 -22.57 28.18
C ARG A 436 2.78 -22.18 26.84
N ASN A 437 3.26 -23.18 26.11
CA ASN A 437 3.93 -23.03 24.81
C ASN A 437 2.93 -22.54 23.73
N SER A 438 3.29 -21.51 22.96
CA SER A 438 2.47 -20.93 21.88
C SER A 438 2.62 -21.64 20.53
N GLY A 439 3.55 -22.60 20.42
CA GLY A 439 3.87 -23.37 19.22
C GLY A 439 4.87 -22.70 18.29
N SER A 440 5.40 -21.53 18.67
CA SER A 440 6.35 -20.74 17.89
C SER A 440 7.48 -20.25 18.78
N ALA A 441 8.70 -20.73 18.53
CA ALA A 441 9.89 -20.36 19.31
C ALA A 441 10.13 -18.84 19.37
N LEU A 442 9.81 -18.11 18.29
CA LEU A 442 9.93 -16.65 18.23
C LEU A 442 8.90 -15.92 19.11
N LEU A 443 7.68 -16.45 19.23
CA LEU A 443 6.64 -15.86 20.11
C LEU A 443 6.91 -16.20 21.57
N ASP A 444 7.45 -17.39 21.82
CA ASP A 444 7.83 -17.88 23.14
C ASP A 444 9.06 -17.12 23.69
N GLU A 445 10.04 -16.79 22.84
CA GLU A 445 11.17 -15.90 23.20
C GLU A 445 10.71 -14.45 23.41
N ALA A 446 9.81 -13.93 22.57
CA ALA A 446 9.29 -12.57 22.71
C ALA A 446 8.37 -12.39 23.93
N SER A 447 7.79 -13.46 24.46
CA SER A 447 7.03 -13.41 25.72
C SER A 447 7.92 -13.65 26.96
N ALA A 448 9.19 -13.99 26.76
CA ALA A 448 10.18 -14.08 27.82
C ALA A 448 10.94 -12.76 28.05
N LEU A 449 11.13 -11.96 26.99
CA LEU A 449 11.63 -10.58 27.05
C LEU A 449 10.59 -9.63 27.67
#